data_AF-A0A536YZ73-F1
#
_entry.id   AF-A0A536YZ73-F1
#
_cell.length_a   1.000
_cell.length_b   1.000
_cell.length_c   1.000
_cell.angle_alpha   90.00
_cell.angle_beta   90.00
_cell.angle_gamma   90.00
#
_symmetry.space_group_name_H-M   'P 1'
#
loop_
_entity.id
_entity.type
_entity.pdbx_description
1 polymer ?
#
loop_
_entity_poly.entity_id
_entity_poly.type
_entity_poly.pdbx_seq_one_letter_code
_entity_poly.pdbx_strand_id
1 'polypeptide(L)'
;MDALSDVLKSVRLEGAVYLNAEFTAPWCVQAKYGLASVRERLAGAEHVVFFHFVTEGNFKVHVADGVAALDVAAGDLVLFPQDDKQLMGSNLHLAPVEANSLLGADGGADADIIQIRHGGGGAATRMVCGYLACSRSL
;
A
#
# COMPACT_ATOMS: atom_id res chain seq x y z
N MET A 1 24.63 25.02 -10.03
CA MET A 1 23.56 24.77 -9.04
C MET A 1 22.32 24.51 -9.85
N ASP A 2 21.73 23.33 -9.73
CA ASP A 2 20.59 22.90 -10.54
C ASP A 2 19.30 23.20 -9.76
N ALA A 3 18.38 23.92 -10.42
CA ALA A 3 17.12 24.36 -9.84
C ALA A 3 16.28 23.18 -9.32
N LEU A 4 16.34 22.01 -9.96
CA LEU A 4 15.62 20.82 -9.50
C LEU A 4 16.18 20.32 -8.17
N SER A 5 17.50 20.25 -8.05
CA SER A 5 18.17 19.84 -6.82
C SER A 5 17.85 20.77 -5.64
N ASP A 6 17.71 22.08 -5.89
CA ASP A 6 17.36 23.04 -4.84
C ASP A 6 15.88 22.92 -4.41
N VAL A 7 14.98 22.64 -5.36
CA VAL A 7 13.58 22.34 -5.05
C VAL A 7 13.48 21.06 -4.21
N LEU A 8 14.18 19.99 -4.58
CA LEU A 8 14.15 18.72 -3.83
C LEU A 8 14.68 18.87 -2.40
N LYS A 9 15.65 19.75 -2.16
CA LYS A 9 16.14 20.06 -0.79
C LYS A 9 15.11 20.76 0.09
N SER A 10 14.12 21.44 -0.50
CA SER A 10 13.03 22.09 0.23
C SER A 10 11.86 21.16 0.56
N VAL A 11 11.94 19.88 0.19
CA VAL A 11 10.89 18.90 0.48
C VAL A 11 11.29 18.08 1.70
N ARG A 12 10.42 18.06 2.71
CA ARG A 12 10.51 17.15 3.85
C ARG A 12 9.65 15.92 3.56
N LEU A 13 10.24 14.74 3.75
CA LEU A 13 9.56 13.46 3.66
C LEU A 13 9.47 12.84 5.05
N GLU A 14 8.25 12.52 5.48
CA GLU A 14 7.99 11.74 6.69
C GLU A 14 7.17 10.52 6.35
N GLY A 15 7.35 9.40 7.03
CA GLY A 15 6.61 8.19 6.68
C GLY A 15 6.40 7.27 7.86
N ALA A 16 5.44 6.38 7.70
CA ALA A 16 5.16 5.33 8.67
C ALA A 16 4.69 4.06 7.97
N VAL A 17 5.06 2.91 8.54
CA VAL A 17 4.39 1.63 8.29
C VAL A 17 3.24 1.51 9.27
N TYR A 18 2.06 1.14 8.78
CA TYR A 18 0.87 1.04 9.62
C TYR A 18 0.13 -0.30 9.45
N LEU A 19 0.49 -1.10 8.45
CA LEU A 19 -0.22 -2.33 8.13
C LEU A 19 0.76 -3.43 7.74
N ASN A 20 0.51 -4.64 8.25
CA ASN A 20 1.17 -5.87 7.86
C ASN A 20 0.11 -6.81 7.25
N ALA A 21 0.29 -7.18 5.99
CA ALA A 21 -0.64 -8.03 5.25
C ALA A 21 -0.01 -9.39 4.96
N GLU A 22 -0.75 -10.44 5.25
CA GLU A 22 -0.42 -11.82 4.91
C GLU A 22 -1.55 -12.41 4.06
N PHE A 23 -1.20 -12.77 2.83
CA PHE A 23 -2.10 -13.42 1.90
C PHE A 23 -1.65 -14.85 1.57
N THR A 24 -2.59 -15.74 1.27
CA THR A 24 -2.27 -17.10 0.80
C THR A 24 -3.05 -17.43 -0.47
N ALA A 25 -2.38 -17.97 -1.49
CA ALA A 25 -3.03 -18.30 -2.76
C ALA A 25 -4.15 -19.35 -2.58
N PRO A 26 -5.25 -19.30 -3.35
CA PRO A 26 -5.65 -18.19 -4.21
C PRO A 26 -6.21 -16.99 -3.42
N TRP A 27 -5.90 -15.78 -3.86
CA TRP A 27 -6.48 -14.54 -3.33
C TRP A 27 -6.55 -13.43 -4.40
N CYS A 28 -7.51 -12.51 -4.24
CA CYS A 28 -7.67 -11.29 -5.02
C CYS A 28 -8.32 -10.22 -4.16
N VAL A 29 -7.72 -9.03 -4.13
CA VAL A 29 -8.12 -7.91 -3.27
C VAL A 29 -8.19 -6.63 -4.09
N GLN A 30 -9.30 -5.90 -3.93
CA GLN A 30 -9.43 -4.52 -4.38
C GLN A 30 -9.07 -3.62 -3.20
N ALA A 31 -8.09 -2.74 -3.39
CA ALA A 31 -7.74 -1.73 -2.42
C ALA A 31 -7.90 -0.34 -3.05
N LYS A 32 -8.19 0.65 -2.20
CA LYS A 32 -8.23 2.05 -2.56
C LYS A 32 -7.55 2.87 -1.48
N TYR A 33 -6.62 3.72 -1.88
CA TYR A 33 -5.87 4.58 -0.97
C TYR A 33 -6.50 5.96 -0.82
N GLY A 34 -7.56 6.04 -0.01
CA GLY A 34 -8.18 7.33 0.27
C GLY A 34 -7.39 8.13 1.31
N LEU A 35 -7.08 9.40 1.02
CA LEU A 35 -6.63 10.39 2.01
C LEU A 35 -7.44 10.34 3.32
N ALA A 36 -8.74 10.02 3.25
CA ALA A 36 -9.60 9.87 4.42
C ALA A 36 -9.12 8.85 5.47
N SER A 37 -8.39 7.79 5.08
CA SER A 37 -7.92 6.75 6.02
C SER A 37 -6.71 7.16 6.85
N VAL A 38 -5.98 8.21 6.44
CA VAL A 38 -4.78 8.72 7.13
C VAL A 38 -4.83 10.22 7.39
N ARG A 39 -5.90 10.91 6.95
CA ARG A 39 -6.09 12.37 7.09
C ARG A 39 -5.92 12.88 8.51
N GLU A 40 -6.40 12.13 9.50
CA GLU A 40 -6.23 12.50 10.92
C GLU A 40 -4.77 12.39 11.39
N ARG A 41 -4.00 11.43 10.84
CA ARG A 41 -2.57 11.25 11.13
C ARG A 41 -1.65 12.18 10.34
N LEU A 42 -2.19 12.93 9.37
CA LEU A 42 -1.45 13.66 8.35
C LEU A 42 -1.74 15.17 8.35
N ALA A 43 -2.22 15.73 9.45
CA ALA A 43 -2.54 17.14 9.57
C ALA A 43 -1.33 18.03 9.17
N GLY A 44 -1.34 18.53 7.92
CA GLY A 44 -0.28 19.37 7.34
C GLY A 44 0.47 18.78 6.13
N ALA A 45 0.28 17.51 5.78
CA ALA A 45 0.90 16.94 4.58
C ALA A 45 0.23 17.49 3.30
N GLU A 46 1.02 18.04 2.38
CA GLU A 46 0.52 18.55 1.09
C GLU A 46 0.30 17.41 0.09
N HIS A 47 1.10 16.35 0.19
CA HIS A 47 1.02 15.18 -0.68
C HIS A 47 1.33 13.90 0.08
N VAL A 48 0.70 12.79 -0.31
CA VAL A 48 0.82 11.48 0.36
C VAL A 48 1.01 10.41 -0.70
N VAL A 49 2.08 9.64 -0.57
CA VAL A 49 2.39 8.50 -1.44
C VAL A 49 2.27 7.23 -0.62
N PHE A 50 1.38 6.33 -1.00
CA PHE A 50 1.28 5.03 -0.33
C PHE A 50 2.26 4.05 -0.93
N PHE A 51 2.64 3.03 -0.17
CA PHE A 51 3.50 1.98 -0.68
C PHE A 51 3.16 0.60 -0.13
N HIS A 52 3.53 -0.41 -0.92
CA HIS A 52 3.67 -1.79 -0.50
C HIS A 52 5.13 -2.22 -0.63
N PHE A 53 5.73 -2.68 0.47
CA PHE A 53 7.01 -3.35 0.44
C PHE A 53 6.80 -4.85 0.64
N VAL A 54 7.20 -5.65 -0.35
CA VAL A 54 6.95 -7.09 -0.36
C VAL A 54 8.09 -7.81 0.33
N THR A 55 7.78 -8.53 1.39
CA THR A 55 8.78 -9.26 2.21
C THR A 55 8.85 -10.74 1.85
N GLU A 56 7.77 -11.31 1.30
CA GLU A 56 7.69 -12.73 0.93
C GLU A 56 6.72 -12.92 -0.25
N GLY A 57 7.03 -13.90 -1.12
CA GLY A 57 6.13 -14.34 -2.19
C GLY A 57 6.15 -13.44 -3.42
N ASN A 58 5.10 -13.57 -4.23
CA ASN A 58 4.85 -12.78 -5.43
C ASN A 58 3.35 -12.64 -5.70
N PHE A 59 2.97 -11.66 -6.51
CA PHE A 59 1.60 -11.42 -6.95
C PHE A 59 1.57 -10.50 -8.18
N LYS A 60 0.38 -10.30 -8.74
CA LYS A 60 0.12 -9.30 -9.78
C LYS A 60 -0.60 -8.09 -9.21
N VAL A 61 -0.22 -6.89 -9.63
CA VAL A 61 -0.95 -5.65 -9.34
C VAL A 61 -1.43 -4.99 -10.63
N HIS A 62 -2.67 -4.54 -10.64
CA HIS A 62 -3.25 -3.74 -11.71
C HIS A 62 -3.78 -2.44 -11.12
N VAL A 63 -3.30 -1.31 -11.63
CA VAL A 63 -3.72 0.03 -11.23
C VAL A 63 -4.69 0.55 -12.30
N ALA A 64 -5.75 1.25 -11.90
CA ALA A 64 -6.86 1.64 -12.79
C ALA A 64 -6.45 2.33 -14.11
N ASP A 65 -5.34 3.08 -14.13
CA ASP A 65 -4.83 3.79 -15.30
C ASP A 65 -3.68 3.05 -16.02
N GLY A 66 -3.32 1.85 -15.56
CA GLY A 66 -2.27 1.01 -16.12
C GLY A 66 -2.77 0.08 -17.23
N VAL A 67 -2.07 0.06 -18.36
CA VAL A 67 -2.44 -0.78 -19.52
C VAL A 67 -2.27 -2.29 -19.23
N ALA A 68 -1.37 -2.66 -18.31
CA ALA A 68 -1.08 -4.06 -17.99
C ALA A 68 -0.84 -4.27 -16.48
N ALA A 69 -1.15 -5.47 -16.01
CA ALA A 69 -0.79 -5.88 -14.65
C ALA A 69 0.73 -6.05 -14.54
N LEU A 70 1.31 -5.56 -13.44
CA LEU A 70 2.72 -5.70 -13.11
C LEU A 70 2.90 -6.95 -12.24
N ASP A 71 3.96 -7.70 -12.49
CA ASP A 71 4.43 -8.76 -11.61
C ASP A 71 5.29 -8.14 -10.50
N VAL A 72 5.02 -8.53 -9.25
CA VAL A 72 5.69 -8.01 -8.05
C VAL A 72 6.15 -9.19 -7.21
N ALA A 73 7.36 -9.12 -6.68
CA ALA A 73 7.98 -10.15 -5.86
C ALA A 73 8.65 -9.60 -4.59
N ALA A 74 9.08 -10.51 -3.72
CA ALA A 74 9.83 -10.14 -2.51
C ALA A 74 11.06 -9.28 -2.83
N GLY A 75 11.21 -8.18 -2.08
CA GLY A 75 12.21 -7.14 -2.31
C GLY A 75 11.69 -5.94 -3.09
N ASP A 76 10.55 -6.04 -3.78
CA ASP A 76 9.98 -4.93 -4.52
C ASP A 76 9.26 -3.93 -3.62
N LEU A 77 9.34 -2.65 -4.00
CA LEU A 77 8.60 -1.54 -3.43
C LEU A 77 7.67 -0.96 -4.50
N VAL A 78 6.35 -1.09 -4.29
CA VAL A 78 5.34 -0.51 -5.19
C VAL A 78 4.85 0.79 -4.58
N LEU A 79 5.01 1.89 -5.29
CA LEU A 79 4.59 3.23 -4.88
C LEU A 79 3.29 3.63 -5.60
N PHE A 80 2.39 4.26 -4.86
CA PHE A 80 1.10 4.77 -5.35
C PHE A 80 1.04 6.27 -5.06
N PRO A 81 1.49 7.12 -6.01
CA PRO A 81 1.53 8.56 -5.83
C PRO A 81 0.17 9.26 -5.85
N GLN A 82 -0.88 8.58 -6.32
CA GLN A 82 -2.24 9.11 -6.43
C GLN A 82 -3.25 8.18 -5.76
N ASP A 83 -4.48 8.68 -5.53
CA ASP A 83 -5.61 7.89 -5.01
C ASP A 83 -6.21 7.03 -6.14
N ASP A 84 -5.42 6.04 -6.56
CA ASP A 84 -5.83 5.07 -7.56
C ASP A 84 -6.43 3.84 -6.88
N LYS A 85 -7.39 3.22 -7.56
CA LYS A 85 -7.83 1.87 -7.20
C LYS A 85 -6.81 0.87 -7.74
N GLN A 86 -6.40 -0.05 -6.88
CA GLN A 86 -5.53 -1.15 -7.24
C GLN A 86 -6.22 -2.49 -7.01
N LEU A 87 -6.03 -3.39 -7.96
CA LEU A 87 -6.42 -4.79 -7.87
C LEU A 87 -5.14 -5.61 -7.72
N MET A 88 -5.06 -6.43 -6.67
CA MET A 88 -3.89 -7.22 -6.35
C MET A 88 -4.28 -8.67 -6.10
N GLY A 89 -3.45 -9.62 -6.53
CA GLY A 89 -3.75 -11.01 -6.24
C GLY A 89 -2.74 -11.99 -6.80
N SER A 90 -2.75 -13.20 -6.23
CA SER A 90 -2.14 -14.36 -6.87
C SER A 90 -2.90 -14.76 -8.15
N ASN A 91 -4.17 -14.36 -8.26
CA ASN A 91 -5.00 -14.53 -9.45
C ASN A 91 -6.02 -13.40 -9.57
N LEU A 92 -5.81 -12.49 -10.54
CA LEU A 92 -6.68 -11.33 -10.78
C LEU A 92 -8.04 -11.67 -11.42
N HIS A 93 -8.27 -12.94 -11.80
CA HIS A 93 -9.56 -13.38 -12.35
C HIS A 93 -10.58 -13.80 -11.26
N LEU A 94 -10.18 -13.82 -9.99
CA LEU A 94 -11.10 -14.08 -8.89
C LEU A 94 -11.92 -12.84 -8.58
N ALA A 95 -13.13 -13.04 -8.04
CA ALA A 95 -13.90 -11.95 -7.46
C ALA A 95 -13.09 -11.31 -6.32
N PRO A 96 -12.80 -9.99 -6.38
CA PRO A 96 -11.98 -9.35 -5.38
C PRO A 96 -12.74 -9.16 -4.07
N VAL A 97 -12.02 -9.29 -2.96
CA VAL A 97 -12.47 -8.82 -1.65
C VAL A 97 -11.99 -7.39 -1.43
N GLU A 98 -12.85 -6.53 -0.89
CA GLU A 98 -12.47 -5.16 -0.54
C GLU A 98 -11.50 -5.17 0.65
N ALA A 99 -10.31 -4.60 0.50
CA ALA A 99 -9.27 -4.60 1.54
C ALA A 99 -9.76 -4.04 2.88
N ASN A 100 -10.63 -3.03 2.84
CA ASN A 100 -11.20 -2.43 4.05
C ASN A 100 -12.08 -3.41 4.85
N SER A 101 -12.68 -4.40 4.19
CA SER A 101 -13.48 -5.44 4.88
C SER A 101 -12.61 -6.45 5.65
N LEU A 102 -11.31 -6.48 5.37
CA LEU A 102 -10.34 -7.34 6.05
C LEU A 102 -9.72 -6.68 7.29
N LEU A 103 -9.98 -5.38 7.48
CA LEU A 103 -9.51 -4.63 8.65
C LEU A 103 -10.28 -5.10 9.89
N GLY A 104 -9.56 -5.64 10.89
CA GLY A 104 -10.16 -6.04 12.17
C GLY A 104 -10.59 -7.50 12.29
N ALA A 105 -10.25 -8.36 11.31
CA ALA A 105 -10.55 -9.79 11.40
C ALA A 105 -9.84 -10.50 12.58
N ASP A 106 -8.65 -10.03 13.00
CA ASP A 106 -7.82 -10.71 14.01
C ASP A 106 -7.14 -9.78 15.05
N GLY A 107 -7.50 -8.48 15.12
CA GLY A 107 -6.77 -7.49 15.94
C GLY A 107 -7.62 -6.80 17.01
N GLY A 108 -7.23 -6.94 18.28
CA GLY A 108 -7.75 -6.11 19.38
C GLY A 108 -7.44 -4.63 19.16
N ALA A 109 -8.27 -3.75 19.71
CA ALA A 109 -8.27 -2.30 19.49
C ALA A 109 -6.98 -1.53 19.91
N ASP A 110 -5.92 -2.24 20.30
CA ASP A 110 -4.73 -1.72 21.01
C ASP A 110 -3.40 -2.03 20.30
N ALA A 111 -3.43 -2.49 19.04
CA ALA A 111 -2.22 -2.78 18.27
C ALA A 111 -1.78 -1.59 17.41
N ASP A 112 -0.52 -1.17 17.55
CA ASP A 112 0.10 -0.07 16.77
C ASP A 112 0.14 -0.33 15.25
N ILE A 113 0.02 -1.59 14.82
CA ILE A 113 0.07 -2.03 13.41
C ILE A 113 -1.15 -2.88 13.08
N ILE A 114 -1.90 -2.47 12.06
CA ILE A 114 -3.04 -3.20 11.52
C ILE A 114 -2.57 -4.52 10.90
N GLN A 115 -3.24 -5.62 11.23
CA GLN A 115 -3.00 -6.93 10.62
C GLN A 115 -4.11 -7.27 9.63
N ILE A 116 -3.73 -7.74 8.44
CA ILE A 116 -4.64 -8.36 7.47
C ILE A 116 -4.18 -9.80 7.23
N ARG A 117 -5.11 -10.75 7.31
CA ARG A 117 -4.92 -12.14 6.94
C ARG A 117 -6.05 -12.58 6.02
N HIS A 118 -5.73 -13.05 4.83
CA HIS A 118 -6.75 -13.50 3.86
C HIS A 118 -6.19 -14.48 2.84
N GLY A 119 -6.99 -15.45 2.38
CA GLY A 119 -6.60 -16.31 1.27
C GLY A 119 -7.10 -17.74 1.40
N GLY A 120 -6.61 -18.58 0.49
CA GLY A 120 -7.05 -19.98 0.35
C GLY A 120 -6.08 -21.04 0.88
N GLY A 121 -5.03 -20.65 1.62
CA GLY A 121 -4.12 -21.58 2.31
C GLY A 121 -2.96 -22.14 1.48
N GLY A 122 -2.76 -21.66 0.26
CA GLY A 122 -1.61 -21.99 -0.61
C GLY A 122 -0.38 -21.14 -0.34
N ALA A 123 0.42 -20.89 -1.39
CA ALA A 123 1.66 -20.12 -1.29
C ALA A 123 1.43 -18.74 -0.66
N ALA A 124 2.32 -18.36 0.27
CA ALA A 124 2.21 -17.12 1.02
C ALA A 124 2.75 -15.91 0.25
N THR A 125 2.11 -14.77 0.44
CA THR A 125 2.59 -13.44 0.05
C THR A 125 2.52 -12.55 1.27
N ARG A 126 3.63 -11.92 1.65
CA ARG A 126 3.68 -10.98 2.79
C ARG A 126 4.17 -9.62 2.35
N MET A 127 3.54 -8.58 2.87
CA MET A 127 3.91 -7.21 2.59
C MET A 127 3.60 -6.29 3.77
N VAL A 128 4.40 -5.24 3.91
CA VAL A 128 4.09 -4.12 4.80
C VAL A 128 3.60 -2.94 3.97
N CYS A 129 2.58 -2.26 4.47
CA CYS A 129 2.01 -1.08 3.82
C CYS A 129 2.27 0.15 4.67
N GLY A 130 2.61 1.23 3.99
CA GLY A 130 2.92 2.50 4.62
C GLY A 130 2.62 3.66 3.71
N TYR A 131 3.00 4.84 4.19
CA TYR A 131 2.90 6.08 3.43
C TYR A 131 4.16 6.94 3.61
N LEU A 132 4.36 7.83 2.65
CA LEU A 132 5.28 8.95 2.68
C LEU A 132 4.45 10.23 2.54
N ALA A 133 4.53 11.10 3.53
CA ALA A 133 3.99 12.45 3.54
C ALA A 133 5.07 13.43 3.07
N CYS A 134 4.73 14.20 2.04
CA CYS A 134 5.56 15.28 1.53
C CYS A 134 4.99 16.62 2.00
N SER A 135 5.85 17.45 2.57
CA SER A 135 5.53 18.85 2.86
C SER A 135 6.68 19.74 2.43
N ARG A 136 6.40 20.99 2.06
CA ARG A 136 7.46 22.01 1.94
C ARG A 136 8.05 22.31 3.31
N SER A 137 9.37 22.43 3.38
CA SER A 137 10.03 23.08 4.51
C SER A 137 9.73 24.57 4.41
N LEU A 138 8.98 25.11 5.38
CA LEU A 138 8.84 26.57 5.56
C LEU A 138 10.18 27.20 5.93
#